data_AF-A0A7J8ZD95-F1
#
_entry.id   AF-A0A7J8ZD95-F1
#
_cell.length_a   1.000
_cell.length_b   1.000
_cell.length_c   1.000
_cell.angle_alpha   90.00
_cell.angle_beta   90.00
_cell.angle_gamma   90.00
#
_symmetry.space_group_name_H-M   'P 1'
#
loop_
_entity.id
_entity.type
_entity.pdbx_description
1 polymer ?
#
loop_
_entity_poly.entity_id
_entity_poly.type
_entity_poly.pdbx_seq_one_letter_code
_entity_poly.pdbx_strand_id
1 'polypeptide(L)' 'MNVGQLFECSLGLVGSLLNRHYQVELFDERCEQEASKKLVFSELYQASKQTTSPWVFEPEYPGKNKIFDRRTGGPFSNLL' A
#
# COMPACT_ATOMS: atom_id res chain seq x y z
N MET A 1 -6.70 2.33 -18.09
CA MET A 1 -5.95 2.62 -16.84
C MET A 1 -5.51 1.29 -16.25
N ASN A 2 -4.22 1.11 -15.94
CA ASN A 2 -3.67 -0.20 -15.57
C ASN A 2 -3.51 -0.30 -14.03
N VAL A 3 -4.58 -0.72 -13.36
CA VAL A 3 -4.66 -0.76 -11.87
C VAL A 3 -3.66 -1.75 -11.27
N GLY A 4 -3.25 -2.78 -12.01
CA GLY A 4 -2.24 -3.74 -11.58
C GLY A 4 -0.90 -3.10 -11.22
N GLN A 5 -0.49 -2.03 -11.91
CA GLN A 5 0.76 -1.31 -11.60
C GLN A 5 0.71 -0.62 -10.23
N LEU A 6 -0.48 -0.16 -9.80
CA LEU A 6 -0.66 0.43 -8.48
C LEU A 6 -0.50 -0.63 -7.37
N PHE A 7 -1.03 -1.83 -7.61
CA PHE A 7 -0.90 -2.96 -6.69
C PHE A 7 0.53 -3.49 -6.61
N GLU A 8 1.22 -3.62 -7.75
CA GLU A 8 2.63 -3.98 -7.81
C GLU A 8 3.51 -2.99 -7.02
N CYS A 9 3.31 -1.68 -7.24
CA CYS A 9 4.06 -0.64 -6.52
C CYS A 9 3.82 -0.71 -5.00
N SER A 10 2.56 -0.90 -4.59
CA SER A 10 2.18 -1.05 -3.18
C SER A 10 2.81 -2.28 -2.53
N LEU A 11 2.79 -3.43 -3.21
CA LEU A 11 3.44 -4.65 -2.71
C LEU A 11 4.97 -4.54 -2.71
N GLY A 12 5.56 -3.82 -3.67
CA GLY A 12 6.99 -3.51 -3.67
C GLY A 12 7.40 -2.68 -2.44
N LEU A 13 6.58 -1.68 -2.07
CA LEU A 13 6.80 -0.89 -0.84
C LEU A 13 6.75 -1.79 0.39
N VAL A 14 5.71 -2.63 0.52
CA VAL A 14 5.59 -3.57 1.64
C VAL A 14 6.77 -4.54 1.69
N GLY A 15 7.16 -5.09 0.54
CA GLY A 15 8.30 -6.00 0.43
C GLY A 15 9.60 -5.36 0.88
N SER A 16 9.84 -4.10 0.51
CA SER A 16 10.99 -3.34 0.98
C SER A 16 10.95 -3.07 2.49
N LEU A 17 9.77 -2.84 3.07
CA LEU A 17 9.60 -2.54 4.49
C LEU A 17 9.73 -3.79 5.38
N LEU A 18 9.19 -4.92 4.91
CA LEU A 18 9.18 -6.19 5.64
C LEU A 18 10.36 -7.09 5.28
N ASN A 19 11.23 -6.66 4.34
CA ASN A 19 12.28 -7.47 3.74
C ASN A 19 11.75 -8.81 3.21
N ARG A 20 10.65 -8.75 2.45
CA ARG A 20 9.94 -9.89 1.87
C ARG A 20 9.84 -9.77 0.36
N HIS A 21 9.87 -10.91 -0.32
CA HIS A 21 9.59 -11.01 -1.75
C HIS A 21 8.20 -11.60 -1.96
N TYR A 22 7.39 -10.92 -2.76
CA TYR A 22 6.05 -11.37 -3.13
C TYR A 22 6.08 -11.93 -4.55
N GLN A 23 5.55 -13.14 -4.72
CA GLN A 23 5.20 -13.70 -6.01
C GLN A 23 3.69 -13.78 -6.05
N VAL A 24 3.06 -12.98 -6.90
CA VAL A 24 1.61 -12.91 -7.02
C VAL A 24 1.22 -13.40 -8.41
N GLU A 25 0.15 -14.19 -8.50
CA GLU A 25 -0.47 -14.49 -9.79
C GLU A 25 -1.05 -13.21 -10.42
N LEU A 26 -1.43 -13.29 -11.70
CA LEU A 26 -2.06 -12.16 -12.39
C LEU A 26 -3.19 -11.60 -11.53
N PHE A 27 -3.14 -10.28 -11.27
CA PHE A 27 -4.18 -9.59 -10.51
C PHE A 27 -5.53 -9.78 -11.22
N ASP A 28 -6.31 -10.75 -10.75
CA ASP A 28 -7.59 -11.12 -11.35
C ASP A 28 -8.70 -10.97 -10.33
N GLU A 29 -9.75 -10.24 -10.69
CA GLU A 29 -10.94 -10.03 -9.86
C GLU A 29 -11.99 -11.11 -10.06
N ARG A 30 -11.73 -12.13 -10.90
CA ARG A 30 -12.66 -13.23 -11.14
C ARG A 30 -12.84 -14.17 -9.95
N CYS A 31 -11.87 -14.22 -9.03
CA CYS A 31 -11.95 -15.08 -7.84
C CYS A 31 -12.90 -14.50 -6.78
N GLU A 32 -12.74 -13.22 -6.46
CA GLU A 32 -13.65 -12.46 -5.59
C GLU A 32 -13.60 -10.98 -5.98
N GLN A 33 -14.71 -10.27 -5.70
CA GLN A 33 -14.77 -8.82 -5.89
C GLN A 33 -13.67 -8.12 -5.06
N GLU A 34 -12.87 -7.29 -5.73
CA GLU A 34 -11.73 -6.56 -5.15
C GLU A 34 -10.67 -7.45 -4.45
N ALA A 35 -10.51 -8.73 -4.83
CA ALA A 35 -9.56 -9.66 -4.20
C ALA A 35 -8.13 -9.10 -4.11
N SER A 36 -7.62 -8.59 -5.23
CA SER A 36 -6.28 -7.97 -5.33
C SER A 36 -6.11 -6.83 -4.33
N LYS A 37 -7.13 -5.99 -4.18
CA LYS A 37 -7.12 -4.84 -3.28
C LYS A 37 -7.15 -5.27 -1.82
N LYS A 38 -7.97 -6.26 -1.46
CA LYS A 38 -8.01 -6.83 -0.10
C LYS A 38 -6.64 -7.36 0.31
N LEU A 39 -5.99 -8.12 -0.57
CA LEU A 39 -4.65 -8.67 -0.34
C LEU A 39 -3.61 -7.56 -0.12
N VAL A 40 -3.55 -6.59 -1.02
CA VAL A 40 -2.60 -5.48 -0.93
C VAL A 40 -2.81 -4.66 0.35
N PHE A 41 -4.07 -4.37 0.71
CA PHE A 41 -4.39 -3.60 1.91
C PHE A 41 -4.07 -4.37 3.19
N SER A 42 -4.31 -5.68 3.23
CA SER A 42 -3.91 -6.48 4.39
C SER A 42 -2.39 -6.48 4.59
N GLU A 43 -1.61 -6.56 3.52
CA GLU A 43 -0.15 -6.53 3.60
C GLU A 43 0.37 -5.14 4.02
N LEU A 44 -0.19 -4.05 3.49
CA LEU A 44 0.13 -2.68 3.91
C LEU A 44 -0.18 -2.45 5.40
N TYR A 45 -1.32 -2.95 5.87
CA TYR A 45 -1.69 -2.85 7.28
C TYR A 45 -0.71 -3.62 8.20
N GLN A 46 -0.30 -4.82 7.79
CA GLN A 46 0.71 -5.59 8.52
C GLN A 46 2.07 -4.89 8.51
N ALA A 47 2.48 -4.31 7.38
CA ALA A 47 3.70 -3.54 7.26
C ALA A 47 3.71 -2.32 8.19
N SER A 48 2.62 -1.55 8.20
CA SER A 48 2.43 -0.40 9.08
C SER A 48 2.59 -0.79 10.55
N LYS A 49 2.00 -1.91 10.97
CA LYS A 49 2.12 -2.44 12.33
C LYS A 49 3.54 -2.88 12.68
N GLN A 50 4.18 -3.68 11.83
CA GLN A 50 5.51 -4.23 12.12
C GLN A 50 6.60 -3.16 12.12
N THR A 51 6.50 -2.18 11.22
CA THR A 51 7.48 -1.08 11.12
C THR A 51 7.15 0.10 12.03
N THR A 52 6.05 0.05 12.79
CA THR A 52 5.54 1.17 13.61
C THR A 52 5.45 2.49 12.81
N SER A 53 5.11 2.37 11.52
CA SER A 53 5.13 3.47 10.56
C SER A 53 3.69 3.78 10.10
N PRO A 54 2.98 4.68 10.80
CA PRO A 54 1.57 4.95 10.52
C PRO A 54 1.33 5.57 9.13
N TRP A 55 2.35 6.16 8.50
CA TRP A 55 2.24 6.76 7.17
C TRP A 55 2.08 5.72 6.04
N VAL A 56 2.44 4.45 6.30
CA VAL A 56 2.37 3.33 5.34
C VAL A 56 0.93 2.84 5.11
N PHE A 57 0.03 3.09 6.07
CA PHE A 57 -1.36 2.72 5.93
C PHE A 57 -2.24 3.57 6.84
N GLU A 58 -3.14 4.34 6.24
CA GLU A 58 -4.15 5.14 6.95
C GLU A 58 -5.48 4.35 7.02
N PRO A 59 -5.94 3.90 8.21
CA PRO A 59 -7.17 3.12 8.33
C PRO A 59 -8.42 3.87 7.88
N GLU A 60 -8.41 5.19 8.02
CA GLU A 60 -9.51 6.09 7.63
C GLU A 60 -9.61 6.24 6.10
N TYR A 61 -8.50 6.03 5.39
CA TYR A 61 -8.39 6.15 3.93
C TYR A 61 -7.58 4.98 3.35
N PRO A 62 -8.14 3.76 3.35
CA PRO A 62 -7.42 2.57 2.96
C PRO A 62 -6.97 2.66 1.49
N GLY A 63 -5.67 2.47 1.27
CA GLY A 63 -5.01 2.64 -0.02
C GLY A 63 -4.46 4.03 -0.29
N LYS A 64 -4.60 4.97 0.66
CA LYS A 64 -3.89 6.25 0.62
C LYS A 64 -2.83 6.35 1.70
N ASN A 65 -1.74 7.02 1.36
CA ASN A 65 -0.60 7.22 2.24
C ASN A 65 -0.46 8.70 2.61
N LYS A 66 0.01 8.95 3.83
CA LYS A 66 0.33 10.31 4.28
C LYS A 66 1.75 10.65 3.87
N ILE A 67 1.89 11.66 3.02
CA ILE A 67 3.19 12.08 2.48
C ILE A 67 3.59 13.40 3.12
N PHE A 68 4.89 13.53 3.38
CA PHE A 68 5.49 14.75 3.91
C PHE A 68 6.27 15.44 2.79
N ASP A 69 6.09 16.75 2.68
CA ASP A 69 6.90 17.58 1.80
C ASP A 69 8.30 17.73 2.40
N ARG A 70 9.32 17.29 1.68
CA ARG A 70 10.71 17.40 2.12
C ARG A 70 11.21 18.85 2.18
N ARG A 71 10.59 19.79 1.46
CA ARG A 71 10.99 21.21 1.47
C ARG A 71 10.50 21.95 2.71
N THR A 72 9.29 21.63 3.16
CA THR A 72 8.62 22.33 4.27
C THR A 72 8.55 21.50 5.55
N GLY A 73 8.72 20.18 5.48
CA GLY A 73 8.58 19.25 6.60
C GLY A 73 7.12 18.98 7.00
N GLY A 74 6.15 19.66 6.37
CA GLY A 74 4.74 19.51 6.64
C GLY A 74 4.10 18.35 5.88
N PRO A 75 2.98 17.78 6.38
CA PRO A 75 2.20 16.82 5.62
C PRO A 75 1.51 17.52 4.43
N PHE A 76 1.39 16.83 3.30
CA PHE A 76 0.51 17.26 2.23
C PHE A 76 -0.95 17.19 2.69
N SER A 77 -1.78 18.14 2.25
CA SER A 77 -3.21 18.18 2.55
C SER A 77 -3.98 17.01 1.92
N ASN A 78 -3.47 16.47 0.81
CA ASN A 78 -4.03 15.33 0.13
C ASN A 78 -3.23 14.07 0.46
N LEU A 79 -3.96 13.00 0.79
CA LEU A 79 -3.42 11.65 0.89
C LEU A 79 -3.25 11.09 -0.53
N LEU A 80 -2.14 10.40 -0.78
CA LEU A 80 -1.76 9.85 -2.09
C LEU A 80 -2.24 8.41 -2.23
#